data_AF-A0A6B3FDX0-F1
#
_entry.id   AF-A0A6B3FDX0-F1
#
_cell.length_a   1.000
_cell.length_b   1.000
_cell.length_c   1.000
_cell.angle_alpha   90.00
_cell.angle_beta   90.00
_cell.angle_gamma   90.00
#
_symmetry.space_group_name_H-M   'P 1'
#
loop_
_entity.id
_entity.type
_entity.pdbx_description
1 polymer ?
#
loop_
_entity_poly.entity_id
_entity_poly.type
_entity_poly.pdbx_seq_one_letter_code
_entity_poly.pdbx_strand_id
1 'polypeptide(L)'
;HVGGVRWWNVKHPGAYAAALAEGRSPGAGRELLGAEDRRVERILLELRLSEGCPLDLLLPAGREAAARHLADGLLDPGAYAKGAAV
;
A
#
# COMPACT_ATOMS: atom_id res chain seq x y z
N HIS A 1 6.36 5.72 2.69
CA HIS A 1 6.16 7.19 2.69
C HIS A 1 6.39 7.74 4.10
N VAL A 2 6.68 9.02 4.26
CA VAL A 2 6.76 9.69 5.57
C VAL A 2 5.87 10.92 5.53
N GLY A 3 4.94 11.04 6.49
CA GLY A 3 3.95 12.12 6.49
C GLY A 3 3.09 12.19 5.21
N GLY A 4 2.84 11.04 4.56
CA GLY A 4 2.13 10.98 3.27
C GLY A 4 2.99 11.32 2.05
N VAL A 5 4.27 11.63 2.22
CA VAL A 5 5.20 11.88 1.10
C VAL A 5 5.85 10.58 0.66
N ARG A 6 5.64 10.20 -0.60
CA ARG A 6 6.44 9.20 -1.30
C ARG A 6 7.49 9.93 -2.13
N TRP A 7 8.72 9.44 -2.10
CA TRP A 7 9.83 10.02 -2.85
C TRP A 7 10.69 8.92 -3.45
N TRP A 8 11.47 9.28 -4.46
CA TRP A 8 12.43 8.40 -5.09
C TRP A 8 13.69 9.15 -5.46
N ASN A 9 14.80 8.44 -5.45
CA ASN A 9 16.10 8.98 -5.82
C ASN A 9 16.35 8.82 -7.32
N VAL A 10 17.39 9.49 -7.83
CA VAL A 10 17.92 9.22 -9.16
C VAL A 10 18.23 7.73 -9.29
N LYS A 11 17.85 7.14 -10.43
CA LYS A 11 17.94 5.67 -10.64
C LYS A 11 19.39 5.18 -10.77
N HIS A 12 20.28 5.99 -11.35
CA HIS A 12 21.64 5.55 -11.65
C HIS A 12 22.54 5.60 -10.40
N PRO A 13 23.18 4.50 -9.99
CA PRO A 13 24.01 4.47 -8.78
C PRO A 13 25.15 5.49 -8.79
N GLY A 14 25.77 5.75 -9.95
CA GLY A 14 26.82 6.77 -10.07
C GLY A 14 26.32 8.20 -9.84
N ALA A 15 25.12 8.52 -10.34
CA ALA A 15 24.52 9.85 -10.13
C ALA A 15 24.08 10.03 -8.67
N TYR A 16 23.60 8.95 -8.05
CA TYR A 16 23.29 8.90 -6.62
C TYR A 16 24.53 9.17 -5.78
N ALA A 17 25.63 8.45 -6.03
CA ALA A 17 26.87 8.59 -5.30
C ALA A 17 27.50 9.99 -5.46
N ALA A 18 27.49 10.54 -6.67
CA ALA A 18 27.97 11.89 -6.93
C ALA A 18 27.19 12.95 -6.15
N ALA A 19 25.85 12.86 -6.13
CA ALA A 19 25.01 13.79 -5.36
C ALA A 19 25.37 13.77 -3.86
N LEU A 20 25.58 12.58 -3.28
CA LEU A 20 25.99 12.45 -1.89
C LEU A 20 27.41 12.98 -1.63
N ALA A 21 28.36 12.70 -2.52
CA ALA A 21 29.74 13.19 -2.40
C ALA A 21 29.81 14.73 -2.43
N GLU A 22 28.87 15.37 -3.13
CA GLU A 22 28.72 16.82 -3.18
C GLU A 22 27.82 17.39 -2.07
N GLY A 23 27.35 16.57 -1.13
CA GLY A 23 26.47 17.00 -0.03
C GLY A 23 25.05 17.39 -0.46
N ARG A 24 24.61 16.98 -1.65
CA ARG A 24 23.27 17.25 -2.18
C ARG A 24 22.34 16.04 -1.96
N SER A 25 21.04 16.30 -1.90
CA SER A 25 20.05 15.22 -1.89
C SER A 25 20.05 14.49 -3.24
N PRO A 26 19.99 13.15 -3.27
CA PRO A 26 19.84 12.37 -4.49
C PRO A 26 18.36 12.26 -4.95
N GLY A 27 17.43 12.92 -4.25
CA GLY A 27 16.00 12.89 -4.57
C GLY A 27 15.73 13.41 -5.99
N ALA A 28 15.10 12.57 -6.81
CA ALA A 28 14.72 12.92 -8.18
C ALA A 28 13.27 13.39 -8.28
N GLY A 29 12.41 12.99 -7.34
CA GLY A 29 11.02 13.37 -7.33
C GLY A 29 10.31 12.97 -6.05
N ARG A 30 9.13 13.54 -5.87
CA ARG A 30 8.22 13.24 -4.77
C ARG A 30 6.78 13.46 -5.20
N GLU A 31 5.88 12.83 -4.47
CA GLU A 31 4.45 13.09 -4.53
C GLU A 31 3.85 13.08 -3.11
N LEU A 32 2.73 13.77 -2.96
CA LEU A 32 1.93 13.76 -1.74
C LEU A 32 0.75 12.81 -1.98
N LEU A 33 0.73 11.70 -1.27
CA LEU A 33 -0.35 10.72 -1.40
C LEU A 33 -1.63 11.30 -0.82
N GLY A 34 -2.72 11.24 -1.59
CA GLY A 34 -4.06 11.60 -1.11
C GLY A 34 -4.57 10.61 -0.05
N ALA A 35 -5.69 10.96 0.59
CA ALA A 35 -6.34 10.03 1.53
C ALA A 35 -6.74 8.72 0.84
N GLU A 36 -7.22 8.81 -0.39
CA GLU A 36 -7.60 7.66 -1.19
C GLU A 36 -6.41 6.80 -1.61
N ASP A 37 -5.31 7.40 -2.08
CA ASP A 37 -4.09 6.65 -2.44
C ASP A 37 -3.54 5.86 -1.25
N ARG A 38 -3.52 6.48 -0.06
CA ARG A 38 -3.08 5.81 1.18
C ARG A 38 -4.02 4.68 1.58
N ARG A 39 -5.35 4.85 1.38
CA ARG A 39 -6.34 3.81 1.67
C ARG A 39 -6.13 2.61 0.74
N VAL A 40 -5.97 2.85 -0.56
CA VAL A 40 -5.71 1.81 -1.55
C VAL A 40 -4.38 1.11 -1.27
N GLU A 41 -3.32 1.86 -0.98
CA GLU A 41 -2.02 1.29 -0.61
C GLU A 41 -2.13 0.41 0.64
N ARG A 42 -2.84 0.86 1.67
CA ARG A 42 -3.09 0.09 2.89
C ARG A 42 -3.82 -1.23 2.60
N ILE A 43 -4.87 -1.21 1.77
CA ILE A 43 -5.57 -2.45 1.35
C ILE A 43 -4.59 -3.43 0.69
N LEU A 44 -3.82 -2.95 -0.30
CA LEU A 44 -2.89 -3.80 -1.05
C LEU A 44 -1.78 -4.37 -0.18
N LEU A 45 -1.27 -3.59 0.77
CA LEU A 45 -0.20 -4.04 1.67
C LEU A 45 -0.73 -5.00 2.74
N GLU A 46 -1.87 -4.70 3.37
CA GLU A 46 -2.42 -5.53 4.45
C GLU A 46 -2.92 -6.89 3.94
N LEU A 47 -3.44 -6.99 2.71
CA LEU A 47 -3.75 -8.28 2.07
C LEU A 47 -2.53 -9.21 1.89
N ARG A 48 -1.30 -8.70 2.01
CA ARG A 48 -0.08 -9.51 1.93
C ARG A 48 0.42 -9.98 3.29
N LEU A 49 -0.20 -9.49 4.37
CA LEU A 49 0.11 -9.89 5.74
C LEU A 49 -0.83 -11.04 6.15
N SER A 50 -0.37 -11.87 7.09
CA SER A 50 -1.17 -12.97 7.63
C SER A 50 -2.44 -12.52 8.36
N GLU A 51 -2.43 -11.29 8.87
CA GLU A 51 -3.54 -10.63 9.55
C GLU A 51 -4.62 -10.15 8.57
N GLY A 52 -4.25 -9.97 7.30
CA GLY A 52 -5.14 -9.53 6.23
C GLY A 52 -5.57 -8.06 6.32
N CYS A 53 -6.51 -7.69 5.44
CA CYS A 53 -7.07 -6.35 5.33
C CYS A 53 -8.40 -6.25 6.09
N PRO A 54 -8.58 -5.29 7.02
CA PRO A 54 -9.86 -5.00 7.63
C PRO A 54 -10.94 -4.66 6.59
N LEU A 55 -12.11 -5.26 6.72
CA LEU A 55 -13.24 -5.03 5.80
C LEU A 55 -13.80 -3.61 5.91
N ASP A 56 -13.55 -2.91 7.02
CA ASP A 56 -13.97 -1.51 7.21
C ASP A 56 -13.16 -0.49 6.40
N LEU A 57 -11.98 -0.89 5.93
CA LEU A 57 -11.17 -0.12 5.01
C LEU A 57 -11.74 -0.11 3.58
N LEU A 58 -12.60 -1.09 3.26
CA LEU A 58 -13.21 -1.25 1.95
C LEU A 58 -14.46 -0.38 1.81
N LEU A 59 -14.48 0.38 0.72
CA LEU A 59 -15.70 1.02 0.23
C LEU A 59 -16.73 -0.04 -0.23
N PRO A 60 -18.01 0.32 -0.43
CA PRO A 60 -19.07 -0.65 -0.74
C PRO A 60 -18.71 -1.63 -1.87
N ALA A 61 -18.20 -1.13 -2.99
CA ALA A 61 -17.76 -1.98 -4.11
C ALA A 61 -16.62 -2.95 -3.73
N GLY A 62 -15.73 -2.53 -2.84
CA GLY A 62 -14.67 -3.39 -2.30
C GLY A 62 -15.21 -4.48 -1.37
N ARG A 63 -16.25 -4.18 -0.57
CA ARG A 63 -16.92 -5.18 0.28
C ARG A 63 -17.65 -6.22 -0.55
N GLU A 64 -18.31 -5.80 -1.63
CA GLU A 64 -18.92 -6.72 -2.59
C GLU A 64 -17.87 -7.61 -3.26
N ALA A 65 -16.72 -7.04 -3.64
CA ALA A 65 -15.61 -7.82 -4.18
C ALA A 65 -15.08 -8.84 -3.16
N ALA A 66 -14.91 -8.44 -1.90
CA ALA A 66 -14.49 -9.34 -0.83
C ALA A 66 -15.51 -10.47 -0.59
N ALA A 67 -16.81 -10.17 -0.64
CA ALA A 67 -17.86 -11.19 -0.52
C ALA A 67 -17.81 -12.21 -1.68
N ARG A 68 -17.54 -11.75 -2.92
CA ARG A 68 -17.32 -12.66 -4.06
C ARG A 68 -16.08 -13.52 -3.86
N HIS A 69 -14.96 -12.93 -3.47
CA HIS A 69 -13.73 -13.69 -3.21
C HIS A 69 -13.88 -14.71 -2.06
N LEU A 70 -14.68 -14.40 -1.03
CA LEU A 70 -15.05 -15.39 -0.02
C LEU A 70 -15.85 -16.55 -0.64
N ALA A 71 -16.87 -16.25 -1.45
CA ALA A 71 -17.67 -17.27 -2.12
C ALA A 71 -16.84 -18.15 -3.08
N ASP A 72 -15.82 -17.56 -3.70
CA ASP A 72 -14.87 -18.25 -4.58
C ASP A 72 -13.82 -19.07 -3.80
N GLY A 73 -13.82 -19.04 -2.46
CA GLY A 73 -12.86 -19.76 -1.61
C GLY A 73 -11.47 -19.14 -1.56
N LEU A 74 -11.36 -17.85 -1.92
CA LEU A 74 -10.10 -17.10 -1.93
C LEU A 74 -9.83 -16.34 -0.64
N LEU A 75 -10.81 -16.27 0.27
CA LEU A 75 -10.66 -15.68 1.60
C LEU A 75 -11.02 -16.69 2.70
N ASP A 76 -10.35 -16.59 3.84
CA ASP A 76 -10.66 -17.39 5.02
C ASP A 76 -12.03 -17.01 5.64
N PRO A 77 -13.00 -17.94 5.75
CA PRO A 77 -14.31 -17.63 6.30
C PRO A 77 -14.29 -17.21 7.77
N GLY A 78 -13.35 -17.72 8.57
CA GLY A 78 -13.23 -17.41 9.99
C GLY A 78 -12.74 -15.99 10.23
N ALA A 79 -11.75 -15.55 9.47
CA ALA A 79 -11.23 -14.19 9.46
C ALA A 79 -12.26 -13.21 8.90
N TYR A 80 -12.95 -13.60 7.81
CA TYR A 80 -14.00 -12.76 7.21
C TYR A 80 -15.14 -12.49 8.19
N ALA A 81 -15.61 -13.51 8.91
CA ALA A 81 -16.62 -13.35 9.96
C ALA A 81 -16.17 -12.44 11.10
N LYS A 82 -14.85 -12.34 11.34
CA LYS A 82 -14.23 -11.42 12.31
C LYS A 82 -13.90 -10.04 11.73
N GLY A 83 -14.22 -9.79 10.46
CA GLY A 83 -14.05 -8.49 9.82
C GLY A 83 -12.74 -8.30 9.04
N ALA A 84 -12.03 -9.37 8.67
CA ALA A 84 -10.78 -9.29 7.91
C ALA A 84 -10.82 -10.13 6.62
N ALA A 85 -10.30 -9.60 5.53
CA ALA A 85 -10.00 -10.32 4.30
C ALA A 85 -8.57 -10.88 4.39
N VAL A 86 -8.46 -12.19 4.62
CA VAL A 86 -7.22 -12.98 4.69
C VAL A 86 -7.26 -14.04 3.61
#